data_AF-A0A960G5V8-F1
#
_entry.id   AF-A0A960G5V8-F1
#
_cell.length_a   1.000
_cell.length_b   1.000
_cell.length_c   1.000
_cell.angle_alpha   90.00
_cell.angle_beta   90.00
_cell.angle_gamma   90.00
#
_symmetry.space_group_name_H-M   'P 1'
#
loop_
_entity.id
_entity.type
_entity.pdbx_description
1 polymer ?
#
loop_
_entity_poly.entity_id
_entity_poly.type
_entity_poly.pdbx_seq_one_letter_code
_entity_poly.pdbx_strand_id
1 'polypeptide(L)'
;MHYVGVDLAWGRQRPTGIAVLDATGRLVHVAAVLTDDEIPGAVAPFAADECVVAFDAPLIVTNPTGNRPAEAALNRDFARFEAGAHPSNTGKPELAHPRAAALSAELGLDLDPHSAATRRALEVYPHPATIALFRLGRTLKYKNKPGRTLETMRAELAMLTELLEGLATADPPLHLADHDDWRSLVAAVRGAGRKSELRVAEDQVDAVVCAYVALLADQRPDRVTLYGDHDTGYILTPTLPAGHQPSPRLPDPLADPVARAARDYAELRPSLVPAAEAAVELVTGLLDDAGINYLAVTGRAKTIASFAAKVGRFLAAAPDADPLTDMTDLVGVRVVAYVHGDVDAVATLLHEELDVHDDRDLGEETASQGRFGYASRHLQARLRPDAQPLHP
;
A
#
# COMPACT_ATOMS: atom_id res chain seq x y z
N MET A 1 -7.20 -11.84 35.75
CA MET A 1 -6.35 -12.00 34.56
C MET A 1 -6.81 -11.06 33.45
N HIS A 2 -5.88 -10.39 32.78
CA HIS A 2 -6.14 -9.55 31.60
C HIS A 2 -5.47 -10.11 30.35
N TYR A 3 -6.07 -9.85 29.19
CA TYR A 3 -5.53 -10.20 27.89
C TYR A 3 -5.31 -8.91 27.11
N VAL A 4 -4.04 -8.59 26.86
CA VAL A 4 -3.63 -7.35 26.23
C VAL A 4 -3.22 -7.66 24.80
N GLY A 5 -3.73 -6.90 23.85
CA GLY A 5 -3.29 -6.92 22.46
C GLY A 5 -2.56 -5.64 22.11
N VAL A 6 -1.44 -5.77 21.41
CA VAL A 6 -0.60 -4.64 20.97
C VAL A 6 -0.32 -4.79 19.48
N ASP A 7 -0.96 -3.96 18.64
CA ASP A 7 -0.57 -3.83 17.22
C ASP A 7 0.61 -2.86 17.14
N LEU A 8 1.82 -3.43 17.15
CA LEU A 8 3.06 -2.68 17.29
C LEU A 8 3.46 -2.10 15.93
N ALA A 9 3.36 -0.78 15.79
CA ALA A 9 3.83 -0.12 14.59
C ALA A 9 5.32 -0.37 14.36
N TRP A 10 5.80 -0.40 13.12
CA TRP A 10 7.22 -0.64 12.82
C TRP A 10 8.17 0.51 13.22
N GLY A 11 7.67 1.72 13.45
CA GLY A 11 8.47 2.89 13.87
C GLY A 11 8.18 3.33 15.30
N ARG A 12 9.14 3.99 15.95
CA ARG A 12 9.08 4.45 17.36
C ARG A 12 8.16 5.65 17.62
N GLN A 13 7.73 6.33 16.56
CA GLN A 13 6.85 7.51 16.59
C GLN A 13 5.70 7.30 15.60
N ARG A 14 4.98 6.20 15.79
CA ARG A 14 3.87 5.78 14.95
C ARG A 14 2.76 5.27 15.85
N PRO A 15 1.48 5.53 15.51
CA PRO A 15 0.36 5.02 16.28
C PRO A 15 0.49 3.51 16.51
N THR A 16 0.42 3.09 17.76
CA THR A 16 0.39 1.69 18.20
C THR A 16 -0.95 1.46 18.86
N GLY A 17 -1.70 0.47 18.40
CA GLY A 17 -2.98 0.11 19.00
C GLY A 17 -2.79 -0.73 20.24
N ILE A 18 -3.58 -0.46 21.27
CA ILE A 18 -3.64 -1.24 22.51
C ILE A 18 -5.11 -1.58 22.77
N ALA A 19 -5.38 -2.83 23.08
CA ALA A 19 -6.69 -3.28 23.54
C ALA A 19 -6.54 -4.24 24.71
N VAL A 20 -7.50 -4.22 25.63
CA VAL A 20 -7.48 -5.08 26.82
C VAL A 20 -8.83 -5.75 27.02
N LEU A 21 -8.81 -7.07 27.16
CA LEU A 21 -9.97 -7.87 27.55
C LEU A 21 -9.82 -8.36 28.99
N ASP A 22 -10.93 -8.45 29.71
CA ASP A 22 -11.00 -9.21 30.96
C ASP A 22 -11.16 -10.72 30.73
N ALA A 23 -11.19 -11.50 31.80
CA ALA A 23 -11.35 -12.96 31.75
C ALA A 23 -12.68 -13.46 31.17
N THR A 24 -13.68 -12.59 31.03
CA THR A 24 -14.96 -12.92 30.41
C THR A 24 -15.02 -12.51 28.94
N GLY A 25 -13.92 -11.98 28.39
CA GLY A 25 -13.85 -11.48 27.03
C GLY A 25 -14.52 -10.12 26.82
N ARG A 26 -14.76 -9.36 27.90
CA ARG A 26 -15.23 -7.97 27.79
C ARG A 26 -14.07 -7.03 27.52
N LEU A 27 -14.22 -6.14 26.55
CA LEU A 27 -13.28 -5.05 26.35
C LEU A 27 -13.36 -4.09 27.53
N VAL A 28 -12.21 -3.82 28.15
CA VAL A 28 -12.07 -2.88 29.28
C VAL A 28 -11.20 -1.68 28.95
N HIS A 29 -10.45 -1.74 27.84
CA HIS A 29 -9.64 -0.63 27.35
C HIS A 29 -9.37 -0.78 25.85
N VAL A 30 -9.39 0.33 25.11
CA VAL A 30 -8.88 0.43 23.73
C VAL A 30 -8.33 1.84 23.52
N ALA A 31 -7.13 1.95 22.97
CA ALA A 31 -6.48 3.23 22.73
C ALA A 31 -5.39 3.12 21.65
N ALA A 32 -4.99 4.26 21.09
CA ALA A 32 -3.77 4.39 20.32
C ALA A 32 -2.76 5.26 21.09
N VAL A 33 -1.51 4.81 21.18
CA VAL A 33 -0.38 5.59 21.70
C VAL A 33 0.60 5.91 20.58
N LEU A 34 1.37 6.99 20.69
CA LEU A 34 2.20 7.47 19.59
C LEU A 34 3.66 7.07 19.71
N THR A 35 4.15 6.90 20.93
CA THR A 35 5.57 6.68 21.22
C THR A 35 5.80 5.38 21.99
N ASP A 36 6.99 4.80 21.81
CA ASP A 36 7.38 3.57 22.53
C ASP A 36 7.31 3.75 24.05
N ASP A 37 7.69 4.92 24.56
CA ASP A 37 7.73 5.22 25.99
C ASP A 37 6.32 5.27 26.61
N GLU A 38 5.28 5.51 25.81
CA GLU A 38 3.88 5.47 26.25
C GLU A 38 3.34 4.03 26.35
N ILE A 39 3.91 3.08 25.60
CA ILE A 39 3.39 1.71 25.53
C ILE A 39 3.45 1.01 26.91
N PRO A 40 4.59 0.97 27.63
CA PRO A 40 4.63 0.39 28.97
C PRO A 40 3.66 1.07 29.92
N GLY A 41 3.53 2.41 29.87
CA GLY A 41 2.61 3.16 30.71
C GLY A 41 1.14 2.82 30.46
N ALA A 42 0.76 2.54 29.21
CA ALA A 42 -0.58 2.14 28.83
C ALA A 42 -0.88 0.66 29.13
N VAL A 43 0.12 -0.23 29.06
CA VAL A 43 -0.03 -1.68 29.29
C VAL A 43 0.11 -2.05 30.77
N ALA A 44 1.01 -1.41 31.51
CA ALA A 44 1.34 -1.75 32.90
C ALA A 44 0.14 -1.82 33.85
N PRO A 45 -0.89 -0.95 33.78
CA PRO A 45 -2.08 -1.05 34.63
C PRO A 45 -2.81 -2.39 34.50
N PHE A 46 -2.71 -3.05 33.34
CA PHE A 46 -3.36 -4.32 33.04
C PHE A 46 -2.41 -5.51 33.13
N ALA A 47 -1.09 -5.25 33.18
CA ALA A 47 -0.03 -6.25 33.31
C ALA A 47 0.60 -6.33 34.72
N ALA A 48 0.00 -5.66 35.71
CA ALA A 48 0.48 -5.69 37.10
C ALA A 48 0.30 -7.08 37.74
N ASP A 49 -0.87 -7.69 37.52
CA ASP A 49 -1.20 -9.04 37.97
C ASP A 49 -1.08 -10.06 36.82
N GLU A 50 -1.82 -11.16 36.88
CA GLU A 50 -1.87 -12.19 35.84
C GLU A 50 -2.31 -11.61 34.48
N CYS A 51 -1.50 -11.82 33.45
CA CYS A 51 -1.75 -11.31 32.12
C CYS A 51 -1.13 -12.15 31.00
N VAL A 52 -1.75 -12.08 29.82
CA VAL A 52 -1.17 -12.50 28.55
C VAL A 52 -1.13 -11.28 27.64
N VAL A 53 0.06 -10.92 27.14
CA VAL A 53 0.24 -9.80 26.20
C VAL A 53 0.58 -10.35 24.82
N ALA A 54 -0.32 -10.20 23.86
CA ALA A 54 -0.11 -10.58 22.47
C ALA A 54 0.37 -9.40 21.64
N PHE A 55 1.52 -9.55 20.99
CA PHE A 55 2.13 -8.54 20.11
C PHE A 55 1.98 -8.94 18.64
N ASP A 56 1.49 -8.03 17.78
CA ASP A 56 1.66 -8.13 16.32
C ASP A 56 3.08 -7.69 15.92
N ALA A 57 4.07 -8.40 16.44
CA ALA A 57 5.47 -8.18 16.10
C ALA A 57 6.33 -9.36 16.57
N PRO A 58 7.46 -9.60 15.88
CA PRO A 58 8.42 -10.62 16.29
C PRO A 58 8.90 -10.45 17.73
N LEU A 59 8.80 -11.51 18.53
CA LEU A 59 9.42 -11.57 19.86
C LEU A 59 10.86 -12.09 19.76
N ILE A 60 11.06 -13.21 19.08
CA ILE A 60 12.36 -13.90 19.04
C ILE A 60 12.82 -14.01 17.59
N VAL A 61 13.98 -13.42 17.28
CA VAL A 61 14.58 -13.42 15.94
C VAL A 61 16.05 -13.77 16.06
N THR A 62 16.44 -14.94 15.55
CA THR A 62 17.82 -15.46 15.68
C THR A 62 18.49 -15.72 14.34
N ASN A 63 17.72 -15.87 13.25
CA ASN A 63 18.23 -16.16 11.92
C ASN A 63 18.83 -14.90 11.26
N PRO A 64 19.96 -15.02 10.52
CA PRO A 64 20.62 -13.88 9.89
C PRO A 64 19.88 -13.35 8.65
N THR A 65 19.23 -14.23 7.89
CA THR A 65 18.50 -13.88 6.67
C THR A 65 17.28 -14.79 6.49
N GLY A 66 16.39 -14.44 5.55
CA GLY A 66 15.24 -15.27 5.20
C GLY A 66 14.17 -15.34 6.28
N ASN A 67 13.29 -16.33 6.14
CA ASN A 67 12.19 -16.64 7.08
C ASN A 67 12.73 -17.43 8.27
N ARG A 68 12.19 -17.19 9.47
CA ARG A 68 12.28 -18.14 10.59
C ARG A 68 11.51 -19.43 10.24
N PRO A 69 11.80 -20.55 10.93
CA PRO A 69 10.97 -21.76 10.84
C PRO A 69 9.47 -21.47 11.03
N ALA A 70 9.13 -20.53 11.93
CA ALA A 70 7.78 -20.02 12.17
C ALA A 70 7.09 -19.48 10.90
N GLU A 71 7.64 -18.43 10.26
CA GLU A 71 7.06 -17.88 9.02
C GLU A 71 6.99 -18.93 7.91
N ALA A 72 8.03 -19.76 7.76
CA ALA A 72 8.05 -20.79 6.73
C ALA A 72 6.91 -21.80 6.93
N ALA A 73 6.61 -22.15 8.18
CA ALA A 73 5.51 -23.04 8.52
C ALA A 73 4.14 -22.37 8.35
N LEU A 74 3.96 -21.17 8.88
CA LEU A 74 2.75 -20.38 8.74
C LEU A 74 2.40 -20.12 7.26
N ASN A 75 3.41 -19.81 6.44
CA ASN A 75 3.22 -19.52 5.02
C ASN A 75 2.73 -20.73 4.21
N ARG A 76 3.03 -21.97 4.63
CA ARG A 76 2.47 -23.16 3.97
C ARG A 76 0.95 -23.19 4.06
N ASP A 77 0.40 -22.72 5.18
CA ASP A 77 -1.04 -22.78 5.45
C ASP A 77 -1.76 -21.51 4.96
N PHE A 78 -1.14 -20.34 5.18
CA PHE A 78 -1.80 -19.04 5.04
C PHE A 78 -1.46 -18.23 3.78
N ALA A 79 -0.36 -18.53 3.05
CA ALA A 79 0.02 -17.74 1.88
C ALA A 79 -1.06 -17.77 0.77
N ARG A 80 -1.78 -18.89 0.62
CA ARG A 80 -2.88 -19.05 -0.34
C ARG A 80 -4.07 -18.11 -0.08
N PHE A 81 -4.24 -17.66 1.17
CA PHE A 81 -5.24 -16.68 1.60
C PHE A 81 -4.71 -15.24 1.56
N GLU A 82 -3.49 -15.00 1.06
CA GLU A 82 -2.79 -13.71 1.11
C GLU A 82 -2.52 -13.21 2.54
N ALA A 83 -2.39 -14.16 3.47
CA ALA A 83 -2.07 -13.95 4.88
C ALA A 83 -0.67 -14.49 5.22
N GLY A 84 0.26 -14.50 4.25
CA GLY A 84 1.62 -14.94 4.50
C GLY A 84 2.44 -13.90 5.27
N ALA A 85 3.25 -14.35 6.23
CA ALA A 85 4.18 -13.52 6.96
C ALA A 85 5.42 -13.18 6.11
N HIS A 86 5.89 -11.95 6.27
CA HIS A 86 7.14 -11.49 5.71
C HIS A 86 8.34 -12.03 6.52
N PRO A 87 9.52 -12.19 5.90
CA PRO A 87 10.71 -12.66 6.60
C PRO A 87 11.09 -11.78 7.79
N SER A 88 11.28 -12.38 8.96
CA SER A 88 11.92 -11.75 10.13
C SER A 88 13.33 -12.29 10.28
N ASN A 89 14.34 -11.43 10.33
CA ASN A 89 15.76 -11.83 10.47
C ASN A 89 16.61 -10.68 11.01
N THR A 90 17.77 -11.01 11.59
CA THR A 90 18.70 -10.05 12.20
C THR A 90 19.46 -9.20 11.18
N GLY A 91 19.41 -9.55 9.89
CA GLY A 91 19.88 -8.68 8.80
C GLY A 91 19.05 -7.41 8.63
N LYS A 92 17.82 -7.38 9.17
CA LYS A 92 17.01 -6.16 9.30
C LYS A 92 17.36 -5.46 10.61
N PRO A 93 17.92 -4.23 10.59
CA PRO A 93 18.38 -3.53 11.79
C PRO A 93 17.31 -3.42 12.89
N GLU A 94 16.05 -3.24 12.50
CA GLU A 94 14.90 -3.14 13.40
C GLU A 94 14.50 -4.47 14.08
N LEU A 95 14.98 -5.61 13.57
CA LEU A 95 14.73 -6.95 14.12
C LEU A 95 15.96 -7.61 14.73
N ALA A 96 17.14 -6.97 14.66
CA ALA A 96 18.31 -7.40 15.44
C ALA A 96 18.04 -7.28 16.96
N HIS A 97 17.21 -6.32 17.34
CA HIS A 97 16.67 -6.14 18.69
C HIS A 97 15.16 -5.93 18.60
N PRO A 98 14.35 -7.01 18.51
CA PRO A 98 12.92 -6.89 18.29
C PRO A 98 12.24 -6.05 19.37
N ARG A 99 11.43 -5.08 18.95
CA ARG A 99 10.79 -4.12 19.88
C ARG A 99 9.82 -4.79 20.85
N ALA A 100 9.08 -5.81 20.40
CA ALA A 100 8.19 -6.56 21.28
C ALA A 100 8.96 -7.32 22.37
N ALA A 101 10.17 -7.81 22.10
CA ALA A 101 11.02 -8.41 23.13
C ALA A 101 11.52 -7.38 24.15
N ALA A 102 11.92 -6.19 23.71
CA ALA A 102 12.34 -5.12 24.61
C ALA A 102 11.20 -4.70 25.56
N LEU A 103 9.99 -4.50 25.02
CA LEU A 103 8.79 -4.19 25.81
C LEU A 103 8.44 -5.33 26.77
N SER A 104 8.57 -6.58 26.32
CA SER A 104 8.31 -7.74 27.17
C SER A 104 9.30 -7.84 28.34
N ALA A 105 10.58 -7.53 28.10
CA ALA A 105 11.60 -7.48 29.15
C ALA A 105 11.30 -6.36 30.18
N GLU A 106 10.90 -5.19 29.71
CA GLU A 106 10.52 -4.06 30.59
C GLU A 106 9.30 -4.38 31.45
N LEU A 107 8.31 -5.07 30.87
CA LEU A 107 7.10 -5.51 31.58
C LEU A 107 7.33 -6.78 32.42
N GLY A 108 8.48 -7.45 32.29
CA GLY A 108 8.80 -8.70 32.99
C GLY A 108 7.89 -9.87 32.58
N LEU A 109 7.69 -10.04 31.27
CA LEU A 109 6.84 -11.09 30.68
C LEU A 109 7.69 -12.28 30.22
N ASP A 110 7.23 -13.50 30.51
CA ASP A 110 7.82 -14.72 29.97
C ASP A 110 7.50 -14.89 28.49
N LEU A 111 8.50 -15.22 27.67
CA LEU A 111 8.34 -15.38 26.22
C LEU A 111 8.10 -16.84 25.79
N ASP A 112 8.26 -17.82 26.68
CA ASP A 112 8.02 -19.23 26.35
C ASP A 112 6.50 -19.47 26.19
N PRO A 113 6.03 -19.85 24.97
CA PRO A 113 4.61 -20.07 24.72
C PRO A 113 4.04 -21.27 25.50
N HIS A 114 4.90 -22.12 26.06
CA HIS A 114 4.54 -23.27 26.89
C HIS A 114 4.75 -23.02 28.39
N SER A 115 5.18 -21.82 28.78
CA SER A 115 5.40 -21.47 30.19
C SER A 115 4.11 -21.55 31.00
N ALA A 116 4.25 -22.01 32.26
CA ALA A 116 3.22 -21.94 33.27
C ALA A 116 3.19 -20.58 34.00
N ALA A 117 4.02 -19.62 33.60
CA ALA A 117 4.03 -18.28 34.15
C ALA A 117 2.67 -17.59 33.92
N THR A 118 2.20 -16.88 34.94
CA THR A 118 0.94 -16.13 34.88
C THR A 118 1.06 -14.78 34.18
N ARG A 119 2.29 -14.36 33.83
CA ARG A 119 2.62 -13.12 33.13
C ARG A 119 3.48 -13.46 31.92
N ARG A 120 2.88 -13.47 30.74
CA ARG A 120 3.52 -13.97 29.52
C ARG A 120 3.24 -13.10 28.31
N ALA A 121 4.16 -13.13 27.35
CA ALA A 121 4.03 -12.50 26.05
C ALA A 121 3.84 -13.57 24.96
N LEU A 122 3.04 -13.27 23.95
CA LEU A 122 2.82 -14.10 22.77
C LEU A 122 3.07 -13.28 21.51
N GLU A 123 3.74 -13.88 20.54
CA GLU A 123 3.82 -13.35 19.18
C GLU A 123 2.59 -13.81 18.40
N VAL A 124 1.80 -12.87 17.89
CA VAL A 124 0.59 -13.15 17.11
C VAL A 124 0.63 -12.46 15.75
N TYR A 125 -0.25 -12.86 14.84
CA TYR A 125 -0.36 -12.22 13.53
C TYR A 125 -1.84 -12.05 13.09
N PRO A 126 -2.38 -10.81 13.07
CA PRO A 126 -3.81 -10.55 12.84
C PRO A 126 -4.35 -11.04 11.49
N HIS A 127 -3.56 -10.97 10.41
CA HIS A 127 -4.03 -11.39 9.09
C HIS A 127 -4.37 -12.89 9.06
N PRO A 128 -3.47 -13.83 9.42
CA PRO A 128 -3.84 -15.24 9.63
C PRO A 128 -4.97 -15.45 10.63
N ALA A 129 -4.96 -14.69 11.74
CA ALA A 129 -5.96 -14.87 12.78
C ALA A 129 -7.38 -14.59 12.28
N THR A 130 -7.58 -13.50 11.52
CA THR A 130 -8.89 -13.18 10.94
C THR A 130 -9.33 -14.19 9.88
N ILE A 131 -8.40 -14.76 9.09
CA ILE A 131 -8.73 -15.89 8.19
C ILE A 131 -9.30 -17.07 8.98
N ALA A 132 -8.62 -17.49 10.04
CA ALA A 132 -9.00 -18.67 10.82
C ALA A 132 -10.27 -18.45 11.64
N LEU A 133 -10.41 -17.30 12.30
CA LEU A 133 -11.58 -16.96 13.13
C LEU A 133 -12.86 -16.87 12.31
N PHE A 134 -12.81 -16.16 11.17
CA PHE A 134 -14.00 -15.82 10.40
C PHE A 134 -14.17 -16.65 9.13
N ARG A 135 -13.28 -17.63 8.91
CA ARG A 135 -13.26 -18.48 7.70
C ARG A 135 -13.23 -17.65 6.43
N LEU A 136 -12.44 -16.57 6.42
CA LEU A 136 -12.32 -15.71 5.25
C LEU A 136 -11.61 -16.45 4.12
N GLY A 137 -12.07 -16.25 2.89
CA GLY A 137 -11.41 -16.83 1.71
C GLY A 137 -10.08 -16.15 1.37
N ARG A 138 -9.89 -14.88 1.75
CA ARG A 138 -8.67 -14.07 1.58
C ARG A 138 -8.64 -12.97 2.64
N THR A 139 -7.48 -12.34 2.81
CA THR A 139 -7.32 -11.21 3.75
C THR A 139 -8.17 -10.01 3.38
N LEU A 140 -8.71 -9.34 4.39
CA LEU A 140 -9.34 -8.05 4.24
C LEU A 140 -8.29 -6.97 3.88
N LYS A 141 -8.61 -6.07 2.94
CA LYS A 141 -7.76 -5.03 2.34
C LYS A 141 -7.87 -3.69 3.07
N TYR A 142 -7.99 -3.71 4.39
CA TYR A 142 -8.11 -2.50 5.21
C TYR A 142 -6.77 -1.78 5.44
N LYS A 143 -5.64 -2.50 5.60
CA LYS A 143 -4.32 -1.89 5.80
C LYS A 143 -3.96 -0.88 4.68
N ASN A 144 -3.30 0.24 4.96
CA ASN A 144 -2.88 1.16 3.89
C ASN A 144 -1.76 0.58 3.01
N LYS A 145 -2.02 0.33 1.71
CA LYS A 145 -1.04 -0.13 0.72
C LYS A 145 -1.23 0.60 -0.63
N PRO A 146 -0.18 0.69 -1.48
CA PRO A 146 -0.32 1.21 -2.84
C PRO A 146 -1.50 0.57 -3.58
N GLY A 147 -2.26 1.37 -4.32
CA GLY A 147 -3.46 0.92 -5.04
C GLY A 147 -4.75 0.86 -4.21
N ARG A 148 -4.71 0.83 -2.87
CA ARG A 148 -5.94 0.76 -2.06
C ARG A 148 -6.66 2.12 -2.03
N THR A 149 -7.96 2.13 -2.29
CA THR A 149 -8.79 3.35 -2.17
C THR A 149 -9.26 3.54 -0.73
N LEU A 150 -9.57 4.79 -0.34
CA LEU A 150 -10.17 5.07 0.97
C LEU A 150 -11.47 4.27 1.18
N GLU A 151 -12.32 4.20 0.16
CA GLU A 151 -13.61 3.53 0.20
C GLU A 151 -13.46 2.03 0.48
N THR A 152 -12.57 1.34 -0.26
CA THR A 152 -12.29 -0.09 -0.04
C THR A 152 -11.73 -0.31 1.36
N MET A 153 -10.72 0.46 1.77
CA MET A 153 -10.12 0.32 3.10
C MET A 153 -11.16 0.51 4.21
N ARG A 154 -12.02 1.52 4.09
CA ARG A 154 -13.09 1.81 5.04
C ARG A 154 -14.12 0.69 5.12
N ALA A 155 -14.59 0.20 3.97
CA ALA A 155 -15.56 -0.87 3.91
C ALA A 155 -15.03 -2.16 4.54
N GLU A 156 -13.77 -2.50 4.26
CA GLU A 156 -13.17 -3.72 4.78
C GLU A 156 -12.78 -3.62 6.26
N LEU A 157 -12.38 -2.43 6.75
CA LEU A 157 -12.19 -2.22 8.19
C LEU A 157 -13.53 -2.27 8.94
N ALA A 158 -14.59 -1.68 8.38
CA ALA A 158 -15.92 -1.78 8.95
C ALA A 158 -16.42 -3.24 9.00
N MET A 159 -16.16 -4.03 7.94
CA MET A 159 -16.45 -5.46 7.94
C MET A 159 -15.69 -6.20 9.05
N LEU A 160 -14.41 -5.87 9.29
CA LEU A 160 -13.65 -6.46 10.40
C LEU A 160 -14.28 -6.12 11.76
N THR A 161 -14.74 -4.88 11.97
CA THR A 161 -15.43 -4.52 13.22
C THR A 161 -16.73 -5.30 13.43
N GLU A 162 -17.52 -5.51 12.37
CA GLU A 162 -18.76 -6.31 12.44
C GLU A 162 -18.46 -7.79 12.73
N LEU A 163 -17.42 -8.36 12.11
CA LEU A 163 -16.98 -9.73 12.36
C LEU A 163 -16.54 -9.92 13.82
N LEU A 164 -15.80 -8.95 14.37
CA LEU A 164 -15.39 -8.95 15.76
C LEU A 164 -16.57 -8.85 16.73
N GLU A 165 -17.54 -7.97 16.47
CA GLU A 165 -18.78 -7.89 17.26
C GLU A 165 -19.60 -9.19 17.20
N GLY A 166 -19.55 -9.91 16.07
CA GLY A 166 -20.17 -11.23 15.91
C GLY A 166 -19.64 -12.31 16.84
N LEU A 167 -18.46 -12.11 17.46
CA LEU A 167 -17.87 -13.05 18.43
C LEU A 167 -18.50 -12.97 19.82
N ALA A 168 -19.51 -12.11 20.05
CA ALA A 168 -20.22 -12.03 21.33
C ALA A 168 -20.89 -13.34 21.80
N THR A 169 -21.10 -14.29 20.87
CA THR A 169 -21.64 -15.63 21.15
C THR A 169 -20.65 -16.76 20.92
N ALA A 170 -19.38 -16.42 20.66
CA ALA A 170 -18.30 -17.39 20.53
C ALA A 170 -17.88 -17.96 21.89
N ASP A 171 -16.91 -18.89 21.85
CA ASP A 171 -16.36 -19.57 23.02
C ASP A 171 -14.83 -19.54 22.96
N PRO A 172 -14.16 -18.61 23.67
CA PRO A 172 -14.73 -17.62 24.59
C PRO A 172 -15.43 -16.47 23.84
N PRO A 173 -16.41 -15.79 24.45
CA PRO A 173 -17.09 -14.67 23.82
C PRO A 173 -16.19 -13.44 23.76
N LEU A 174 -16.51 -12.52 22.84
CA LEU A 174 -15.89 -11.19 22.75
C LEU A 174 -16.97 -10.12 22.82
N HIS A 175 -17.01 -9.35 23.91
CA HIS A 175 -18.01 -8.33 24.15
C HIS A 175 -17.41 -6.93 23.95
N LEU A 176 -17.71 -6.33 22.79
CA LEU A 176 -17.18 -5.02 22.39
C LEU A 176 -18.24 -3.91 22.40
N ALA A 177 -19.47 -4.23 21.99
CA ALA A 177 -20.51 -3.24 21.70
C ALA A 177 -20.93 -2.39 22.92
N ASP A 178 -20.74 -2.91 24.14
CA ASP A 178 -21.06 -2.20 25.38
C ASP A 178 -19.99 -1.14 25.75
N HIS A 179 -18.80 -1.16 25.13
CA HIS A 179 -17.71 -0.24 25.43
C HIS A 179 -17.81 1.07 24.61
N ASP A 180 -17.85 2.22 25.30
CA ASP A 180 -18.07 3.54 24.69
C ASP A 180 -16.98 3.90 23.66
N ASP A 181 -15.71 3.65 23.98
CA ASP A 181 -14.60 3.96 23.07
C ASP A 181 -14.61 3.04 21.85
N TRP A 182 -15.09 1.80 21.98
CA TRP A 182 -15.23 0.90 20.84
C TRP A 182 -16.33 1.39 19.90
N ARG A 183 -17.49 1.80 20.44
CA ARG A 183 -18.56 2.40 19.62
C ARG A 183 -18.08 3.67 18.91
N SER A 184 -17.29 4.49 19.61
CA SER A 184 -16.69 5.69 19.03
C SER A 184 -15.68 5.37 17.93
N LEU A 185 -14.87 4.32 18.11
CA LEU A 185 -13.93 3.80 17.12
C LEU A 185 -14.66 3.29 15.87
N VAL A 186 -15.72 2.48 16.04
CA VAL A 186 -16.55 1.98 14.92
C VAL A 186 -17.20 3.14 14.16
N ALA A 187 -17.71 4.15 14.87
CA ALA A 187 -18.25 5.35 14.24
C ALA A 187 -17.17 6.12 13.46
N ALA A 188 -15.96 6.24 14.01
CA ALA A 188 -14.82 6.88 13.35
C ALA A 188 -14.39 6.12 12.08
N VAL A 189 -14.36 4.78 12.11
CA VAL A 189 -14.11 3.96 10.91
C VAL A 189 -15.15 4.26 9.84
N ARG A 190 -16.44 4.16 10.15
CA ARG A 190 -17.53 4.39 9.17
C ARG A 190 -17.56 5.83 8.65
N GLY A 191 -17.21 6.80 9.49
CA GLY A 191 -17.19 8.23 9.16
C GLY A 191 -15.89 8.72 8.52
N ALA A 192 -14.84 7.90 8.43
CA ALA A 192 -13.53 8.34 7.97
C ALA A 192 -13.59 8.94 6.55
N GLY A 193 -13.07 10.17 6.43
CA GLY A 193 -12.95 10.93 5.19
C GLY A 193 -11.52 10.95 4.64
N ARG A 194 -10.53 10.50 5.42
CA ARG A 194 -9.12 10.43 5.03
C ARG A 194 -8.48 9.10 5.41
N LYS A 195 -7.49 8.65 4.63
CA LYS A 195 -6.72 7.43 4.93
C LYS A 195 -5.95 7.52 6.25
N SER A 196 -5.52 8.71 6.64
CA SER A 196 -4.84 8.95 7.92
C SER A 196 -5.74 8.68 9.13
N GLU A 197 -7.05 8.94 9.01
CA GLU A 197 -8.04 8.66 10.06
C GLU A 197 -8.26 7.15 10.20
N LEU A 198 -8.38 6.44 9.07
CA LEU A 198 -8.47 4.98 9.07
C LEU A 198 -7.25 4.31 9.69
N ARG A 199 -6.04 4.82 9.40
CA ARG A 199 -4.80 4.23 9.91
C ARG A 199 -4.77 4.19 11.45
N VAL A 200 -5.21 5.25 12.12
CA VAL A 200 -5.25 5.29 13.59
C VAL A 200 -6.28 4.29 14.13
N ALA A 201 -7.40 4.12 13.44
CA ALA A 201 -8.43 3.16 13.85
C ALA A 201 -8.01 1.70 13.57
N GLU A 202 -7.35 1.47 12.45
CA GLU A 202 -6.80 0.18 12.01
C GLU A 202 -5.92 -0.46 13.08
N ASP A 203 -4.94 0.29 13.61
CA ASP A 203 -4.01 -0.24 14.61
C ASP A 203 -4.76 -0.65 15.90
N GLN A 204 -5.79 0.11 16.31
CA GLN A 204 -6.64 -0.23 17.47
C GLN A 204 -7.51 -1.47 17.23
N VAL A 205 -8.08 -1.62 16.04
CA VAL A 205 -8.90 -2.79 15.69
C VAL A 205 -8.04 -4.05 15.65
N ASP A 206 -6.83 -3.98 15.10
CA ASP A 206 -5.90 -5.11 15.10
C ASP A 206 -5.38 -5.45 16.50
N ALA A 207 -5.25 -4.45 17.38
CA ALA A 207 -4.96 -4.70 18.79
C ALA A 207 -6.09 -5.51 19.46
N VAL A 208 -7.37 -5.26 19.13
CA VAL A 208 -8.49 -6.09 19.61
C VAL A 208 -8.38 -7.53 19.08
N VAL A 209 -7.99 -7.72 17.83
CA VAL A 209 -7.70 -9.07 17.28
C VAL A 209 -6.60 -9.75 18.11
N CYS A 210 -5.50 -9.05 18.39
CA CYS A 210 -4.39 -9.59 19.19
C CYS A 210 -4.85 -9.99 20.59
N ALA A 211 -5.60 -9.12 21.27
CA ALA A 211 -6.12 -9.37 22.61
C ALA A 211 -7.04 -10.60 22.65
N TYR A 212 -7.88 -10.76 21.62
CA TYR A 212 -8.75 -11.94 21.51
C TYR A 212 -7.97 -13.22 21.22
N VAL A 213 -6.88 -13.16 20.44
CA VAL A 213 -6.00 -14.33 20.24
C VAL A 213 -5.32 -14.73 21.55
N ALA A 214 -4.90 -13.77 22.39
CA ALA A 214 -4.37 -14.05 23.72
C ALA A 214 -5.41 -14.76 24.62
N LEU A 215 -6.65 -14.25 24.64
CA LEU A 215 -7.78 -14.87 25.37
C LEU A 215 -8.05 -16.30 24.87
N LEU A 216 -8.07 -16.50 23.56
CA LEU A 216 -8.30 -17.81 22.96
C LEU A 216 -7.17 -18.79 23.28
N ALA A 217 -5.91 -18.35 23.24
CA ALA A 217 -4.75 -19.19 23.53
C ALA A 217 -4.74 -19.69 24.98
N ASP A 218 -5.21 -18.86 25.91
CA ASP A 218 -5.28 -19.20 27.33
C ASP A 218 -6.46 -20.13 27.65
N GLN A 219 -7.67 -19.75 27.22
CA GLN A 219 -8.87 -20.49 27.60
C GLN A 219 -9.12 -21.72 26.73
N ARG A 220 -8.68 -21.68 25.47
CA ARG A 220 -8.91 -22.70 24.44
C ARG A 220 -7.63 -23.02 23.67
N PRO A 221 -6.60 -23.56 24.35
CA PRO A 221 -5.33 -23.93 23.70
C PRO A 221 -5.52 -24.97 22.58
N ASP A 222 -6.62 -25.73 22.58
CA ASP A 222 -7.02 -26.66 21.51
C ASP A 222 -7.39 -25.95 20.19
N ARG A 223 -7.66 -24.64 20.24
CA ARG A 223 -8.14 -23.83 19.11
C ARG A 223 -7.09 -22.92 18.52
N VAL A 224 -5.83 -23.00 18.97
CA VAL A 224 -4.71 -22.23 18.44
C VAL A 224 -3.62 -23.15 17.90
N THR A 225 -2.88 -22.66 16.92
CA THR A 225 -1.70 -23.34 16.37
C THR A 225 -0.48 -22.46 16.60
N LEU A 226 0.56 -23.06 17.16
CA LEU A 226 1.88 -22.48 17.30
C LEU A 226 2.74 -22.90 16.09
N TYR A 227 3.25 -21.92 15.34
CA TYR A 227 4.21 -22.16 14.26
C TYR A 227 5.61 -21.77 14.76
N GLY A 228 6.55 -22.70 14.78
CA GLY A 228 7.90 -22.48 15.32
C GLY A 228 8.03 -22.91 16.78
N ASP A 229 9.01 -22.35 17.48
CA ASP A 229 9.36 -22.72 18.86
C ASP A 229 10.01 -21.54 19.61
N HIS A 230 10.27 -21.69 20.90
CA HIS A 230 10.90 -20.65 21.71
C HIS A 230 12.35 -20.34 21.26
N ASP A 231 13.10 -21.33 20.80
CA ASP A 231 14.53 -21.18 20.49
C ASP A 231 14.77 -20.38 19.19
N THR A 232 13.89 -20.57 18.21
CA THR A 232 14.01 -19.97 16.87
C THR A 232 12.95 -18.91 16.58
N GLY A 233 12.05 -18.69 17.52
CA GLY A 233 10.88 -17.83 17.41
C GLY A 233 9.65 -18.55 16.88
N TYR A 234 8.49 -17.99 17.23
CA TYR A 234 7.20 -18.59 16.95
C TYR A 234 6.16 -17.55 16.55
N ILE A 235 5.08 -17.99 15.90
CA ILE A 235 3.88 -17.19 15.66
C ILE A 235 2.68 -18.03 16.10
N LEU A 236 1.82 -17.46 16.96
CA LEU A 236 0.59 -18.07 17.41
C LEU A 236 -0.61 -17.46 16.69
N THR A 237 -1.49 -18.31 16.18
CA THR A 237 -2.74 -17.88 15.54
C THR A 237 -3.83 -18.92 15.78
N PRO A 238 -5.12 -18.54 15.77
CA PRO A 238 -6.22 -19.49 15.76
C PRO A 238 -6.03 -20.56 14.68
N THR A 239 -6.36 -21.81 15.02
CA THR A 239 -6.16 -22.96 14.14
C THR A 239 -7.00 -22.82 12.88
N LEU A 240 -6.34 -22.87 11.72
CA LEU A 240 -7.01 -22.86 10.43
C LEU A 240 -7.93 -24.09 10.31
N PRO A 241 -9.25 -23.93 10.08
CA PRO A 241 -10.14 -25.07 9.97
C PRO A 241 -9.73 -26.04 8.85
N ALA A 242 -9.74 -27.34 9.17
CA ALA A 242 -9.39 -28.38 8.21
C ALA A 242 -10.26 -28.29 6.95
N GLY A 243 -9.61 -28.35 5.78
CA GLY A 243 -10.30 -28.27 4.49
C GLY A 243 -10.73 -26.87 4.06
N HIS A 244 -10.49 -25.82 4.86
CA HIS A 244 -10.78 -24.44 4.44
C HIS A 244 -9.99 -24.09 3.17
N GLN A 245 -10.69 -23.54 2.18
CA GLN A 245 -10.13 -23.20 0.87
C GLN A 245 -10.17 -21.69 0.64
N PRO A 246 -9.14 -21.12 -0.02
CA PRO A 246 -9.17 -19.72 -0.38
C PRO A 246 -10.27 -19.46 -1.42
N SER A 247 -10.92 -18.30 -1.34
CA SER A 247 -11.84 -17.86 -2.39
C SER A 247 -11.07 -17.64 -3.70
N PRO A 248 -11.69 -17.80 -4.88
CA PRO A 248 -11.02 -17.51 -6.16
C PRO A 248 -10.39 -16.11 -6.15
N ARG A 249 -9.20 -15.95 -6.76
CA ARG A 249 -8.68 -14.61 -7.01
C ARG A 249 -9.60 -13.95 -8.04
N LEU A 250 -10.32 -12.91 -7.62
CA LEU A 250 -10.88 -11.97 -8.58
C LEU A 250 -9.70 -11.21 -9.22
N PRO A 251 -9.68 -11.00 -10.55
CA PRO A 251 -8.68 -10.14 -11.16
C PRO A 251 -8.74 -8.78 -10.47
N ASP A 252 -7.62 -8.31 -9.95
CA ASP A 252 -7.54 -6.99 -9.34
C ASP A 252 -7.73 -5.92 -10.43
N PRO A 253 -8.81 -5.10 -10.40
CA PRO A 253 -9.01 -4.02 -11.36
C PRO A 253 -7.90 -2.96 -11.29
N LEU A 254 -7.13 -2.91 -10.20
CA LEU A 254 -5.96 -2.04 -10.00
C LEU A 254 -4.65 -2.69 -10.48
N ALA A 255 -4.64 -4.01 -10.68
CA ALA A 255 -3.52 -4.70 -11.30
C ALA A 255 -3.51 -4.52 -12.82
N ASP A 256 -4.59 -4.01 -13.43
CA ASP A 256 -4.56 -3.58 -14.83
C ASP A 256 -3.55 -2.42 -14.97
N PRO A 257 -2.38 -2.66 -15.58
CA PRO A 257 -1.34 -1.65 -15.74
C PRO A 257 -1.85 -0.43 -16.51
N VAL A 258 -2.83 -0.62 -17.39
CA VAL A 258 -3.47 0.44 -18.18
C VAL A 258 -4.33 1.34 -17.30
N ALA A 259 -5.18 0.75 -16.46
CA ALA A 259 -6.04 1.49 -15.55
C ALA A 259 -5.25 2.22 -14.45
N ARG A 260 -4.12 1.66 -14.01
CA ARG A 260 -3.17 2.33 -13.10
C ARG A 260 -2.54 3.54 -13.78
N ALA A 261 -1.86 3.35 -14.92
CA ALA A 261 -1.19 4.43 -15.62
C ALA A 261 -2.15 5.55 -16.05
N ALA A 262 -3.39 5.23 -16.43
CA ALA A 262 -4.40 6.24 -16.78
C ALA A 262 -4.81 7.12 -15.59
N ARG A 263 -4.82 6.58 -14.36
CA ARG A 263 -5.05 7.36 -13.13
C ARG A 263 -3.86 8.26 -12.83
N ASP A 264 -2.66 7.71 -12.84
CA ASP A 264 -1.45 8.47 -12.52
C ASP A 264 -1.26 9.61 -13.55
N TYR A 265 -1.58 9.36 -14.81
CA TYR A 265 -1.62 10.41 -15.84
C TYR A 265 -2.71 11.46 -15.58
N ALA A 266 -3.88 11.08 -15.07
CA ALA A 266 -4.93 12.03 -14.71
C ALA A 266 -4.49 12.98 -13.59
N GLU A 267 -3.66 12.51 -12.65
CA GLU A 267 -3.06 13.33 -11.58
C GLU A 267 -1.94 14.25 -12.10
N LEU A 268 -1.12 13.77 -13.05
CA LEU A 268 -0.05 14.57 -13.66
C LEU A 268 -0.59 15.61 -14.66
N ARG A 269 -1.66 15.32 -15.39
CA ARG A 269 -2.14 16.15 -16.51
C ARG A 269 -2.37 17.64 -16.17
N PRO A 270 -2.89 18.03 -14.98
CA PRO A 270 -3.02 19.44 -14.62
C PRO A 270 -1.71 20.24 -14.68
N SER A 271 -0.55 19.63 -14.41
CA SER A 271 0.75 20.31 -14.54
C SER A 271 1.26 20.34 -15.99
N LEU A 272 0.84 19.40 -16.84
CA LEU A 272 1.21 19.36 -18.27
C LEU A 272 0.45 20.38 -19.12
N VAL A 273 -0.71 20.87 -18.66
CA VAL A 273 -1.48 21.90 -19.37
C VAL A 273 -0.68 23.20 -19.51
N PRO A 274 -0.18 23.83 -18.44
CA PRO A 274 0.65 25.03 -18.56
C PRO A 274 1.99 24.75 -19.26
N ALA A 275 2.58 23.56 -19.11
CA ALA A 275 3.78 23.18 -19.87
C ALA A 275 3.54 23.14 -21.40
N ALA A 276 2.35 22.71 -21.83
CA ALA A 276 1.96 22.75 -23.24
C ALA A 276 1.79 24.18 -23.76
N GLU A 277 1.32 25.11 -22.92
CA GLU A 277 1.23 26.54 -23.26
C GLU A 277 2.62 27.16 -23.38
N ALA A 278 3.51 26.90 -22.41
CA ALA A 278 4.90 27.35 -22.45
C ALA A 278 5.66 26.81 -23.68
N ALA A 279 5.40 25.56 -24.07
CA ALA A 279 5.98 24.98 -25.28
C ALA A 279 5.50 25.66 -26.56
N VAL A 280 4.24 26.13 -26.60
CA VAL A 280 3.73 26.94 -27.72
C VAL A 280 4.43 28.28 -27.77
N GLU A 281 4.59 28.96 -26.63
CA GLU A 281 5.27 30.25 -26.54
C GLU A 281 6.73 30.14 -27.01
N LEU A 282 7.44 29.10 -26.55
CA LEU A 282 8.81 28.83 -26.96
C LEU A 282 8.91 28.64 -28.48
N VAL A 283 8.13 27.72 -29.05
CA VAL A 283 8.17 27.44 -30.49
C VAL A 283 7.78 28.66 -31.31
N THR A 284 6.79 29.42 -30.85
CA THR A 284 6.38 30.68 -31.51
C THR A 284 7.54 31.68 -31.53
N GLY A 285 8.20 31.89 -30.39
CA GLY A 285 9.36 32.79 -30.29
C GLY A 285 10.51 32.39 -31.22
N LEU A 286 10.86 31.09 -31.25
CA LEU A 286 11.90 30.58 -32.15
C LEU A 286 11.56 30.86 -33.63
N LEU A 287 10.31 30.63 -34.03
CA LEU A 287 9.88 30.85 -35.42
C LEU A 287 9.87 32.34 -35.78
N ASP A 288 9.42 33.20 -34.87
CA ASP A 288 9.38 34.65 -35.07
C ASP A 288 10.80 35.23 -35.18
N ASP A 289 11.72 34.81 -34.30
CA ASP A 289 13.13 35.23 -34.32
C ASP A 289 13.86 34.78 -35.60
N ALA A 290 13.52 33.61 -36.11
CA ALA A 290 14.02 33.09 -37.39
C ALA A 290 13.33 33.71 -38.62
N GLY A 291 12.27 34.49 -38.44
CA GLY A 291 11.50 35.11 -39.53
C GLY A 291 10.71 34.11 -40.38
N ILE A 292 10.33 32.96 -39.83
CA ILE A 292 9.58 31.91 -40.53
C ILE A 292 8.08 32.19 -40.44
N ASN A 293 7.39 32.24 -41.59
CA ASN A 293 5.94 32.46 -41.63
C ASN A 293 5.16 31.18 -41.31
N TYR A 294 4.18 31.29 -40.41
CA TYR A 294 3.25 30.19 -40.09
C TYR A 294 1.81 30.69 -40.00
N LEU A 295 0.86 29.78 -40.23
CA LEU A 295 -0.57 30.04 -40.08
C LEU A 295 -0.99 29.99 -38.61
N ALA A 296 -0.50 28.99 -37.87
CA ALA A 296 -0.82 28.84 -36.45
C ALA A 296 0.19 27.93 -35.73
N VAL A 297 0.49 28.25 -34.46
CA VAL A 297 1.12 27.34 -33.50
C VAL A 297 0.10 27.03 -32.42
N THR A 298 -0.13 25.75 -32.15
CA THR A 298 -1.08 25.29 -31.13
C THR A 298 -0.47 24.15 -30.32
N GLY A 299 -0.82 24.04 -29.05
CA GLY A 299 -0.29 23.02 -28.15
C GLY A 299 -1.36 22.41 -27.29
N ARG A 300 -1.16 21.16 -26.89
CA ARG A 300 -2.04 20.50 -25.91
C ARG A 300 -1.32 19.43 -25.11
N ALA A 301 -1.71 19.30 -23.85
CA ALA A 301 -1.54 18.07 -23.10
C ALA A 301 -2.52 17.00 -23.61
N LYS A 302 -2.03 15.78 -23.80
CA LYS A 302 -2.82 14.63 -24.25
C LYS A 302 -4.03 14.39 -23.32
N THR A 303 -5.13 13.88 -23.88
CA THR A 303 -6.33 13.61 -23.08
C THR A 303 -6.20 12.28 -22.34
N ILE A 304 -6.84 12.15 -21.18
CA ILE A 304 -6.81 10.91 -20.37
C ILE A 304 -7.29 9.72 -21.22
N ALA A 305 -8.37 9.89 -21.98
CA ALA A 305 -8.89 8.86 -22.88
C ALA A 305 -7.87 8.44 -23.96
N SER A 306 -7.16 9.40 -24.57
CA SER A 306 -6.12 9.11 -25.57
C SER A 306 -4.88 8.47 -24.96
N PHE A 307 -4.54 8.83 -23.72
CA PHE A 307 -3.48 8.20 -22.95
C PHE A 307 -3.84 6.73 -22.66
N ALA A 308 -5.01 6.46 -22.09
CA ALA A 308 -5.48 5.11 -21.79
C ALA A 308 -5.52 4.22 -23.03
N ALA A 309 -5.96 4.76 -24.18
CA ALA A 309 -6.00 4.03 -25.45
C ALA A 309 -4.62 3.68 -26.04
N LYS A 310 -3.55 4.35 -25.59
CA LYS A 310 -2.17 4.14 -26.07
C LYS A 310 -1.31 3.37 -25.07
N VAL A 311 -1.50 3.59 -23.77
CA VAL A 311 -0.63 3.02 -22.74
C VAL A 311 -0.65 1.48 -22.73
N GLY A 312 -1.77 0.86 -23.10
CA GLY A 312 -1.83 -0.60 -23.25
C GLY A 312 -0.90 -1.14 -24.34
N ARG A 313 -0.79 -0.46 -25.49
CA ARG A 313 0.16 -0.85 -26.55
C ARG A 313 1.60 -0.56 -26.14
N PHE A 314 1.82 0.54 -25.43
CA PHE A 314 3.15 0.90 -24.92
C PHE A 314 3.67 -0.15 -23.94
N LEU A 315 2.90 -0.48 -22.90
CA LEU A 315 3.27 -1.48 -21.90
C LEU A 315 3.36 -2.90 -22.47
N ALA A 316 2.65 -3.21 -23.55
CA ALA A 316 2.83 -4.47 -24.26
C ALA A 316 4.19 -4.57 -24.98
N ALA A 317 4.73 -3.45 -25.46
CA ALA A 317 6.03 -3.38 -26.11
C ALA A 317 7.19 -3.23 -25.11
N ALA A 318 6.96 -2.54 -23.99
CA ALA A 318 7.93 -2.31 -22.92
C ALA A 318 7.26 -2.49 -21.55
N PRO A 319 7.17 -3.74 -21.04
CA PRO A 319 6.45 -4.05 -19.80
C PRO A 319 7.01 -3.37 -18.54
N ASP A 320 8.30 -3.09 -18.52
CA ASP A 320 9.02 -2.52 -17.37
C ASP A 320 9.22 -0.99 -17.47
N ALA A 321 8.79 -0.36 -18.57
CA ALA A 321 8.92 1.08 -18.76
C ALA A 321 7.87 1.86 -17.96
N ASP A 322 8.21 3.08 -17.52
CA ASP A 322 7.27 3.99 -16.88
C ASP A 322 6.55 4.83 -17.94
N PRO A 323 5.23 4.65 -18.16
CA PRO A 323 4.49 5.40 -19.17
C PRO A 323 4.47 6.91 -18.95
N LEU A 324 4.76 7.41 -17.75
CA LEU A 324 4.76 8.84 -17.45
C LEU A 324 6.07 9.52 -17.81
N THR A 325 7.18 8.79 -17.86
CA THR A 325 8.51 9.34 -18.20
C THR A 325 8.99 8.90 -19.57
N ASP A 326 8.65 7.69 -19.98
CA ASP A 326 9.23 7.04 -21.15
C ASP A 326 8.33 7.15 -22.38
N MET A 327 7.05 7.48 -22.21
CA MET A 327 6.14 7.74 -23.33
C MET A 327 6.31 9.19 -23.81
N THR A 328 6.68 9.36 -25.08
CA THR A 328 7.16 10.65 -25.61
C THR A 328 6.06 11.63 -26.05
N ASP A 329 4.78 11.22 -26.05
CA ASP A 329 3.67 11.98 -26.63
C ASP A 329 2.70 12.59 -25.60
N LEU A 330 3.19 12.95 -24.40
CA LEU A 330 2.36 13.54 -23.34
C LEU A 330 1.96 15.00 -23.61
N VAL A 331 2.86 15.77 -24.20
CA VAL A 331 2.65 17.15 -24.69
C VAL A 331 2.92 17.16 -26.18
N GLY A 332 2.05 17.81 -26.96
CA GLY A 332 2.24 17.96 -28.40
C GLY A 332 2.05 19.40 -28.83
N VAL A 333 2.98 19.92 -29.62
CA VAL A 333 2.89 21.19 -30.32
C VAL A 333 2.66 20.92 -31.81
N ARG A 334 1.78 21.70 -32.43
CA ARG A 334 1.46 21.66 -33.85
C ARG A 334 1.72 23.03 -34.45
N VAL A 335 2.65 23.07 -35.39
CA VAL A 335 2.88 24.20 -36.29
C VAL A 335 2.14 23.91 -37.60
N VAL A 336 1.35 24.87 -38.07
CA VAL A 336 0.70 24.83 -39.38
C VAL A 336 1.37 25.90 -40.23
N ALA A 337 2.11 25.49 -41.25
CA ALA A 337 2.75 26.40 -42.20
C ALA A 337 1.88 26.65 -43.44
N TYR A 338 2.21 27.68 -44.23
CA TYR A 338 1.45 28.02 -45.44
C TYR A 338 1.81 27.15 -46.64
N VAL A 339 3.10 26.84 -46.80
CA VAL A 339 3.61 26.02 -47.89
C VAL A 339 4.52 24.90 -47.39
N HIS A 340 4.76 23.90 -48.23
CA HIS A 340 5.56 22.73 -47.85
C HIS A 340 7.01 23.08 -47.51
N GLY A 341 7.64 24.01 -48.25
CA GLY A 341 9.03 24.43 -47.96
C GLY A 341 9.21 25.08 -46.59
N ASP A 342 8.16 25.70 -46.04
CA ASP A 342 8.20 26.25 -44.68
C ASP A 342 8.19 25.14 -43.62
N VAL A 343 7.60 23.96 -43.91
CA VAL A 343 7.63 22.81 -43.00
C VAL A 343 9.07 22.30 -42.82
N ASP A 344 9.86 22.30 -43.89
CA ASP A 344 11.27 21.93 -43.82
C ASP A 344 12.08 22.96 -43.05
N ALA A 345 11.84 24.25 -43.29
CA ALA A 345 12.50 25.32 -42.54
C ALA A 345 12.21 25.24 -41.03
N VAL A 346 10.95 24.98 -40.66
CA VAL A 346 10.54 24.74 -39.26
C VAL A 346 11.28 23.53 -38.69
N ALA A 347 11.34 22.42 -39.42
CA ALA A 347 11.98 21.20 -38.93
C ALA A 347 13.50 21.39 -38.74
N THR A 348 14.17 22.10 -39.66
CA THR A 348 15.59 22.45 -39.54
C THR A 348 15.84 23.31 -38.31
N LEU A 349 15.07 24.39 -38.12
CA LEU A 349 15.20 25.26 -36.94
C LEU A 349 15.01 24.48 -35.64
N LEU A 350 14.00 23.62 -35.55
CA LEU A 350 13.76 22.84 -34.33
C LEU A 350 14.89 21.84 -34.04
N HIS A 351 15.61 21.33 -35.04
CA HIS A 351 16.83 20.54 -34.81
C HIS A 351 17.98 21.40 -34.29
N GLU A 352 18.06 22.66 -34.70
CA GLU A 352 19.10 23.61 -34.26
C GLU A 352 18.88 24.10 -32.84
N GLU A 353 17.64 24.12 -32.35
CA GLU A 353 17.27 24.68 -31.05
C GLU A 353 16.91 23.62 -29.99
N LEU A 354 16.38 22.46 -30.40
CA LEU A 354 15.97 21.38 -29.50
C LEU A 354 16.88 20.15 -29.63
N ASP A 355 16.73 19.21 -28.70
CA ASP A 355 17.32 17.87 -28.80
C ASP A 355 16.29 16.93 -29.45
N VAL A 356 16.39 16.74 -30.78
CA VAL A 356 15.44 15.92 -31.55
C VAL A 356 15.94 14.47 -31.60
N HIS A 357 15.11 13.54 -31.12
CA HIS A 357 15.43 12.12 -31.03
C HIS A 357 14.75 11.25 -32.09
N ASP A 358 13.70 11.76 -32.74
CA ASP A 358 12.99 11.09 -33.83
C ASP A 358 12.41 12.14 -34.78
N ASP A 359 12.55 11.93 -36.09
CA ASP A 359 12.02 12.79 -37.15
C ASP A 359 11.48 11.91 -38.28
N ARG A 360 10.19 12.08 -38.56
CA ARG A 360 9.47 11.28 -39.54
C ARG A 360 8.65 12.16 -40.47
N ASP A 361 9.04 12.19 -41.73
CA ASP A 361 8.24 12.81 -42.79
C ASP A 361 7.18 11.83 -43.32
N LEU A 362 5.96 11.96 -42.81
CA LEU A 362 4.84 11.12 -43.24
C LEU A 362 4.36 11.50 -44.65
N GLY A 363 4.68 12.70 -45.13
CA GLY A 363 4.39 13.12 -46.51
C GLY A 363 5.20 12.31 -47.52
N GLU A 364 6.51 12.20 -47.30
CA GLU A 364 7.39 11.37 -48.13
C GLU A 364 7.08 9.87 -47.99
N GLU A 365 6.81 9.38 -46.76
CA GLU A 365 6.42 7.98 -46.53
C GLU A 365 5.12 7.64 -47.31
N THR A 366 4.12 8.53 -47.30
CA THR A 366 2.83 8.29 -47.97
C THR A 366 2.95 8.41 -49.50
N ALA A 367 3.76 9.36 -49.99
CA ALA A 367 4.07 9.53 -51.41
C ALA A 367 4.80 8.31 -51.99
N SER A 368 5.75 7.73 -51.24
CA SER A 368 6.46 6.50 -51.63
C SER A 368 5.54 5.26 -51.73
N GLN A 369 4.37 5.30 -51.09
CA GLN A 369 3.35 4.25 -51.12
C GLN A 369 2.25 4.51 -52.18
N GLY A 370 2.44 5.49 -53.07
CA GLY A 370 1.51 5.80 -54.16
C GLY A 370 0.17 6.40 -53.72
N ARG A 371 0.09 6.91 -52.48
CA ARG A 371 -1.07 7.62 -51.95
C ARG A 371 -0.76 9.12 -51.93
N PHE A 372 -1.60 9.94 -52.55
CA PHE A 372 -1.52 11.40 -52.42
C PHE A 372 -2.43 11.85 -51.27
N GLY A 373 -1.90 12.63 -50.32
CA GLY A 373 -2.65 13.04 -49.12
C GLY A 373 -1.83 13.91 -48.14
N TYR A 374 -2.43 14.21 -46.98
CA TYR A 374 -1.95 15.10 -45.91
C TYR A 374 -0.43 15.00 -45.65
N ALA A 375 0.31 16.07 -45.95
CA ALA A 375 1.74 16.17 -45.65
C ALA A 375 1.92 16.60 -44.19
N SER A 376 2.59 15.77 -43.40
CA SER A 376 2.92 16.08 -42.01
C SER A 376 4.28 15.51 -41.64
N ARG A 377 5.09 16.30 -40.94
CA ARG A 377 6.36 15.87 -40.37
C ARG A 377 6.23 15.80 -38.86
N HIS A 378 6.66 14.70 -38.27
CA HIS A 378 6.54 14.43 -36.85
C HIS A 378 7.92 14.44 -36.21
N LEU A 379 8.12 15.32 -35.24
CA LEU A 379 9.35 15.42 -34.46
C LEU A 379 9.08 14.96 -33.02
N GLN A 380 9.97 14.15 -32.45
CA GLN A 380 10.04 13.92 -31.00
C GLN A 380 11.29 14.62 -30.48
N ALA A 381 11.10 15.58 -29.58
CA ALA A 381 12.18 16.42 -29.10
C ALA A 381 12.11 16.63 -27.59
N ARG A 382 13.25 16.97 -26.99
CA ARG A 382 13.38 17.43 -25.61
C ARG A 382 13.99 18.83 -25.60
N LEU A 383 13.71 19.59 -24.54
CA LEU A 383 14.47 20.80 -24.25
C LEU A 383 15.93 20.41 -24.00
N ARG A 384 16.84 21.23 -24.51
CA ARG A 384 18.25 21.07 -24.20
C ARG A 384 18.49 21.37 -22.71
N PRO A 385 19.48 20.72 -22.06
CA PRO A 385 19.70 20.83 -20.62
C PRO A 385 19.93 22.26 -20.11
N ASP A 386 20.44 23.14 -20.96
CA ASP A 386 20.71 24.56 -20.72
C ASP A 386 19.45 25.45 -20.81
N ALA A 387 18.43 25.04 -21.58
CA ALA A 387 17.14 25.73 -21.69
C ALA A 387 16.11 25.29 -20.63
N GLN A 388 16.32 24.12 -20.00
CA GLN A 388 15.44 23.51 -19.02
C GLN A 388 15.16 24.35 -17.74
N PRO A 389 16.10 25.17 -17.21
CA PRO A 389 15.83 26.03 -16.04
C PRO A 389 14.89 27.21 -16.32
N LEU A 390 14.68 27.58 -17.59
CA LEU A 390 13.85 28.71 -18.02
C LEU A 390 12.41 28.27 -18.36
N HIS A 391 12.19 26.97 -18.54
CA HIS A 391 10.92 26.38 -18.98
C HIS A 391 10.66 25.10 -18.17
N PRO A 392 9.81 25.16 -17.11
CA PRO A 392 9.55 24.03 -16.21
C PRO A 392 8.75 22.89 -16.84
#